data_AF-A0A929D0F9-F1
#
_entry.id   AF-A0A929D0F9-F1
#
_cell.length_a   1.000
_cell.length_b   1.000
_cell.length_c   1.000
_cell.angle_alpha   90.00
_cell.angle_beta   90.00
_cell.angle_gamma   90.00
#
_symmetry.space_group_name_H-M   'P 1'
#
loop_
_entity.id
_entity.type
_entity.pdbx_description
1 polymer ?
#
loop_
_entity_poly.entity_id
_entity_poly.type
_entity_poly.pdbx_seq_one_letter_code
_entity_poly.pdbx_strand_id
1 'polypeptide(L)'
;MLAKTGLTPEKNEVLWVASDHPSPLIPAEISRALFRESQTVAGLLTRMEKDGLVTRVPKRKGRPFTEVKVTARGQELCNQTKEADLAHINKIMSCLSAEERGQLKKLLRKIRQNALEELYLELLPPPTWTRV
;
A
#
# COMPACT_ATOMS: atom_id res chain seq x y z
N MET A 1 10.29 -8.74 -12.19
CA MET A 1 10.48 -8.95 -10.73
C MET A 1 9.35 -9.78 -10.16
N LEU A 2 8.09 -9.32 -10.25
CA LEU A 2 6.90 -10.08 -9.85
C LEU A 2 6.78 -11.46 -10.51
N ALA A 3 7.24 -11.59 -11.77
CA ALA A 3 7.29 -12.87 -12.48
C ALA A 3 8.10 -13.97 -11.76
N LYS A 4 9.08 -13.59 -10.90
CA LYS A 4 9.88 -14.56 -10.13
C LYS A 4 9.23 -14.97 -8.81
N THR A 5 8.28 -14.17 -8.30
CA THR A 5 7.62 -14.41 -7.00
C THR A 5 6.23 -15.01 -7.14
N GLY A 6 5.70 -15.10 -8.37
CA GLY A 6 4.32 -15.55 -8.63
C GLY A 6 3.25 -14.57 -8.12
N LEU A 7 3.66 -13.38 -7.66
CA LEU A 7 2.74 -12.33 -7.22
C LEU A 7 2.19 -11.58 -8.42
N THR A 8 0.91 -11.22 -8.35
CA THR A 8 0.34 -10.21 -9.24
C THR A 8 0.67 -8.80 -8.69
N PRO A 9 0.68 -7.75 -9.51
CA PRO A 9 0.91 -6.38 -9.06
C PRO A 9 0.00 -5.98 -7.88
N GLU A 10 -1.28 -6.37 -7.94
CA GLU A 10 -2.25 -6.03 -6.91
C GLU A 10 -1.96 -6.70 -5.56
N LYS A 11 -1.49 -7.96 -5.58
CA LYS A 11 -1.07 -8.65 -4.35
C LYS A 11 0.18 -7.99 -3.77
N ASN A 12 1.11 -7.60 -4.62
CA ASN A 12 2.32 -6.89 -4.20
C ASN A 12 2.00 -5.53 -3.55
N GLU A 13 1.10 -4.75 -4.16
CA GLU A 13 0.62 -3.48 -3.64
C GLU A 13 0.01 -3.63 -2.23
N VAL A 14 -0.85 -4.63 -2.03
CA VAL A 14 -1.43 -4.91 -0.70
C VAL A 14 -0.36 -5.29 0.32
N LEU A 15 0.59 -6.16 -0.05
CA LEU A 15 1.69 -6.56 0.82
C LEU A 15 2.56 -5.36 1.20
N TRP A 16 2.94 -4.51 0.25
CA TRP A 16 3.70 -3.29 0.51
C TRP A 16 2.98 -2.36 1.49
N VAL A 17 1.70 -2.04 1.23
CA VAL A 17 0.93 -1.15 2.10
C VAL A 17 0.72 -1.73 3.50
N ALA A 18 0.46 -3.04 3.61
CA ALA A 18 0.21 -3.68 4.89
C ALA A 18 1.49 -3.97 5.70
N SER A 19 2.61 -4.27 5.04
CA SER A 19 3.90 -4.51 5.71
C SER A 19 4.55 -3.23 6.21
N ASP A 20 4.38 -2.10 5.51
CA ASP A 20 4.97 -0.81 5.93
C ASP A 20 4.13 -0.11 7.02
N HIS A 21 2.91 -0.58 7.29
CA HIS A 21 2.06 0.00 8.31
C HIS A 21 2.43 -0.46 9.73
N PRO A 22 2.62 0.46 10.72
CA PRO A 22 3.05 0.10 12.07
C PRO A 22 1.98 -0.68 12.84
N SER A 23 0.74 -0.62 12.38
CA SER A 23 -0.41 -1.32 12.94
C SER A 23 -1.17 -2.07 11.84
N PRO A 24 -1.79 -3.22 12.14
CA PRO A 24 -2.66 -3.91 11.20
C PRO A 24 -3.75 -2.98 10.63
N LEU A 25 -3.98 -3.06 9.32
CA LEU A 25 -4.96 -2.25 8.60
C LEU A 25 -6.29 -2.98 8.46
N ILE A 26 -7.41 -2.25 8.47
CA ILE A 26 -8.70 -2.82 8.04
C ILE A 26 -8.86 -2.73 6.51
N PRO A 27 -9.69 -3.58 5.87
CA PRO A 27 -9.87 -3.58 4.41
C PRO A 27 -10.21 -2.21 3.81
N ALA A 28 -10.99 -1.39 4.52
CA ALA A 28 -11.34 -0.04 4.08
C ALA A 28 -10.14 0.92 4.05
N GLU A 29 -9.15 0.74 4.94
CA GLU A 29 -7.90 1.51 4.92
C GLU A 29 -7.01 1.10 3.74
N ILE A 30 -6.91 -0.20 3.47
CA ILE A 30 -6.18 -0.73 2.30
C ILE A 30 -6.83 -0.22 1.00
N SER A 31 -8.16 -0.26 0.91
CA SER A 31 -8.91 0.25 -0.25
C SER A 31 -8.60 1.71 -0.53
N ARG A 32 -8.63 2.55 0.51
CA ARG A 32 -8.29 3.96 0.41
C ARG A 32 -6.82 4.19 0.04
N ALA A 33 -5.90 3.46 0.67
CA ALA A 33 -4.46 3.59 0.40
C ALA A 33 -4.10 3.22 -1.05
N LEU A 34 -4.81 2.25 -1.63
CA LEU A 34 -4.59 1.79 -2.99
C LEU A 34 -5.48 2.48 -4.03
N PHE A 35 -6.34 3.42 -3.63
CA PHE A 35 -7.35 4.04 -4.49
C PHE A 35 -8.20 3.02 -5.26
N ARG A 36 -8.64 1.95 -4.56
CA ARG A 36 -9.43 0.85 -5.12
C ARG A 36 -10.77 0.71 -4.41
N GLU A 37 -11.77 0.23 -5.15
CA GLU A 37 -13.09 -0.09 -4.61
C GLU A 37 -13.04 -1.14 -3.49
N SER A 38 -13.89 -0.95 -2.48
CA SER A 38 -13.91 -1.83 -1.28
C SER A 38 -14.18 -3.28 -1.63
N GLN A 39 -15.06 -3.53 -2.62
CA GLN A 39 -15.41 -4.87 -3.09
C GLN A 39 -14.21 -5.55 -3.78
N THR A 40 -13.43 -4.79 -4.54
CA THR A 40 -12.22 -5.26 -5.22
C THR A 40 -11.17 -5.70 -4.21
N VAL A 41 -10.93 -4.88 -3.18
CA VAL A 41 -9.98 -5.22 -2.11
C VAL A 41 -10.47 -6.41 -1.28
N ALA A 42 -11.75 -6.49 -0.95
CA ALA A 42 -12.31 -7.64 -0.22
C ALA A 42 -12.10 -8.96 -0.98
N GLY A 43 -12.36 -8.96 -2.30
CA GLY A 43 -12.09 -10.11 -3.17
C GLY A 43 -10.61 -10.46 -3.26
N LEU A 44 -9.74 -9.45 -3.36
CA LEU A 44 -8.28 -9.64 -3.37
C LEU A 44 -7.78 -10.24 -2.05
N LEU A 45 -8.19 -9.70 -0.91
CA LEU A 45 -7.83 -10.22 0.40
C LEU A 45 -8.28 -11.67 0.59
N THR A 46 -9.45 -12.02 0.10
CA THR A 46 -9.95 -13.41 0.16
C THR A 46 -9.04 -14.37 -0.62
N ARG A 47 -8.55 -13.97 -1.80
CA ARG A 47 -7.56 -14.76 -2.55
C ARG A 47 -6.22 -14.81 -1.82
N MET A 48 -5.76 -13.69 -1.28
CA MET A 48 -4.49 -13.62 -0.55
C MET A 48 -4.49 -14.46 0.74
N GLU A 49 -5.62 -14.59 1.43
CA GLU A 49 -5.76 -15.52 2.55
C GLU A 49 -5.68 -16.98 2.10
N LYS A 50 -6.36 -17.34 1.01
CA LYS A 50 -6.28 -18.69 0.42
C LYS A 50 -4.83 -19.03 0.02
N ASP A 51 -4.09 -18.04 -0.46
CA ASP A 51 -2.68 -18.19 -0.82
C ASP A 51 -1.74 -18.17 0.41
N GLY A 52 -2.27 -17.96 1.62
CA GLY A 52 -1.50 -17.90 2.86
C GLY A 52 -0.57 -16.68 2.96
N LEU A 53 -0.91 -15.57 2.30
CA LEU A 53 -0.13 -14.33 2.31
C LEU A 53 -0.54 -13.39 3.44
N VAL A 54 -1.83 -13.34 3.75
CA VAL A 54 -2.40 -12.51 4.82
C VAL A 54 -3.38 -13.33 5.67
N THR A 55 -3.75 -12.80 6.83
CA THR A 55 -4.86 -13.29 7.66
C THR A 55 -5.75 -12.13 8.09
N ARG A 56 -7.06 -12.35 8.18
CA ARG A 56 -8.02 -11.41 8.76
C ARG A 56 -8.38 -11.82 10.19
N VAL A 57 -8.06 -10.96 11.16
CA VAL A 57 -8.32 -11.20 12.59
C VAL A 57 -9.35 -10.19 13.09
N PRO A 58 -10.42 -10.62 13.79
CA PRO A 58 -11.38 -9.68 14.36
C PRO A 58 -10.69 -8.71 15.33
N LYS A 59 -10.92 -7.39 15.16
CA LYS A 59 -10.39 -6.37 16.08
C LYS A 59 -10.92 -6.53 17.50
N ARG A 60 -12.15 -7.03 17.62
CA ARG A 60 -12.81 -7.43 18.88
C ARG A 60 -13.76 -8.58 18.60
N LYS A 61 -13.89 -9.52 19.54
CA LYS A 61 -14.83 -10.66 19.46
C LYS A 61 -16.25 -10.15 19.15
N GLY A 62 -16.86 -10.65 18.08
CA GLY A 62 -18.25 -10.34 17.70
C GLY A 62 -18.45 -9.06 16.85
N ARG A 63 -17.41 -8.50 16.23
CA ARG A 63 -17.53 -7.33 15.32
C ARG A 63 -17.16 -7.70 13.88
N PRO A 64 -17.77 -7.04 12.87
CA PRO A 64 -17.48 -7.31 11.45
C PRO A 64 -16.13 -6.75 10.99
N PHE A 65 -15.51 -5.87 11.77
CA PHE A 65 -14.22 -5.27 11.42
C PHE A 65 -13.07 -6.24 11.73
N THR A 66 -12.45 -6.74 10.66
CA THR A 66 -11.23 -7.54 10.73
C THR A 66 -10.01 -6.72 10.35
N GLU A 67 -8.95 -6.86 11.13
CA GLU A 67 -7.62 -6.38 10.80
C GLU A 67 -6.91 -7.37 9.89
N VAL A 68 -6.27 -6.86 8.85
CA VAL A 68 -5.43 -7.63 7.93
C VAL A 68 -4.01 -7.65 8.49
N LYS A 69 -3.49 -8.85 8.70
CA LYS A 69 -2.12 -9.10 9.13
C LYS A 69 -1.37 -9.84 8.04
N VAL A 70 -0.20 -9.34 7.66
CA VAL A 70 0.70 -10.03 6.74
C VAL A 70 1.30 -11.24 7.47
N THR A 71 1.30 -12.40 6.82
CA THR A 71 1.91 -13.63 7.36
C THR A 71 3.42 -13.60 7.18
N ALA A 72 4.15 -14.53 7.81
CA ALA A 72 5.59 -14.70 7.56
C ALA A 72 5.90 -14.91 6.06
N ARG A 73 5.11 -15.75 5.37
CA ARG A 73 5.24 -15.98 3.92
C ARG A 73 4.97 -14.70 3.12
N GLY A 74 3.93 -13.95 3.48
CA GLY A 74 3.62 -12.67 2.85
C GLY A 74 4.75 -11.65 3.02
N GLN A 75 5.35 -11.60 4.20
CA GLN A 75 6.47 -10.70 4.50
C GLN A 75 7.72 -11.08 3.72
N GLU A 76 8.03 -12.37 3.62
CA GLU A 76 9.16 -12.86 2.82
C GLU A 76 9.02 -12.43 1.36
N LEU A 77 7.85 -12.66 0.75
CA LEU A 77 7.61 -12.27 -0.65
C LEU A 77 7.61 -10.74 -0.83
N CYS A 78 7.08 -9.99 0.14
CA CYS A 78 7.13 -8.52 0.16
C CYS A 78 8.58 -8.02 0.16
N ASN A 79 9.45 -8.61 1.00
CA ASN A 79 10.85 -8.21 1.07
C ASN A 79 11.60 -8.52 -0.24
N GLN A 80 11.33 -9.67 -0.85
CA GLN A 80 11.95 -10.07 -2.12
C GLN A 80 11.62 -9.13 -3.29
N THR A 81 10.43 -8.52 -3.30
CA THR A 81 10.04 -7.55 -4.32
C THR A 81 10.47 -6.14 -3.95
N LYS A 82 10.40 -5.77 -2.68
CA LYS A 82 10.58 -4.38 -2.21
C LYS A 82 11.91 -3.75 -2.62
N GLU A 83 13.03 -4.45 -2.40
CA GLU A 83 14.35 -3.89 -2.73
C GLU A 83 14.50 -3.62 -4.23
N ALA A 84 14.04 -4.56 -5.04
CA ALA A 84 14.13 -4.42 -6.48
C ALA A 84 13.14 -3.35 -7.00
N ASP A 85 11.97 -3.20 -6.38
CA ASP A 85 10.98 -2.16 -6.72
C ASP A 85 11.56 -0.77 -6.45
N LEU A 86 12.18 -0.58 -5.27
CA LEU A 86 12.86 0.65 -4.91
C LEU A 86 14.04 0.97 -5.84
N ALA A 87 14.82 -0.04 -6.23
CA ALA A 87 15.92 0.14 -7.18
C ALA A 87 15.42 0.63 -8.56
N HIS A 88 14.32 0.06 -9.06
CA HIS A 88 13.71 0.52 -10.31
C HIS A 88 13.14 1.93 -10.20
N ILE A 89 12.43 2.24 -9.11
CA ILE A 89 11.93 3.60 -8.86
C ILE A 89 13.09 4.60 -8.86
N ASN A 90 14.17 4.30 -8.14
CA ASN A 90 15.36 5.16 -8.09
C ASN A 90 16.00 5.36 -9.46
N LYS A 91 16.05 4.31 -10.29
CA LYS A 91 16.56 4.38 -11.67
C LYS A 91 15.64 5.18 -12.59
N ILE A 92 14.32 5.03 -12.47
CA ILE A 92 13.36 5.83 -13.25
C ILE A 92 13.49 7.30 -12.87
N MET A 93 13.58 7.59 -11.57
CA MET A 93 13.72 8.95 -11.05
C MET A 93 15.11 9.56 -11.31
N SER A 94 16.10 8.77 -11.76
CA SER A 94 17.47 9.25 -12.00
C SER A 94 17.59 10.23 -13.17
N CYS A 95 16.54 10.40 -13.97
CA CYS A 95 16.48 11.44 -14.99
C CYS A 95 16.25 12.86 -14.41
N LEU A 96 15.90 12.97 -13.13
CA LEU A 96 15.66 14.25 -12.44
C LEU A 96 16.75 14.52 -11.40
N SER A 97 17.24 15.77 -11.37
CA SER A 97 18.11 16.30 -10.32
C SER A 97 17.42 16.29 -8.95
N ALA A 98 18.18 16.49 -7.87
CA ALA A 98 17.61 16.58 -6.53
C ALA A 98 16.62 17.75 -6.41
N GLU A 99 16.95 18.88 -7.03
CA GLU A 99 16.12 20.10 -7.10
C GLU A 99 14.83 19.82 -7.87
N GLU A 100 14.93 19.21 -9.06
CA GLU A 100 13.78 18.86 -9.90
C GLU A 100 12.84 17.87 -9.19
N ARG A 101 13.38 16.86 -8.50
CA ARG A 101 12.58 15.95 -7.67
C ARG A 101 11.87 16.70 -6.54
N GLY A 102 12.54 17.67 -5.91
CA GLY A 102 11.96 18.54 -4.91
C GLY A 102 10.80 19.37 -5.47
N GLN A 103 10.97 19.94 -6.66
CA GLN A 103 9.93 20.69 -7.37
C GLN A 103 8.75 19.80 -7.75
N LEU A 104 8.99 18.63 -8.34
CA LEU A 104 7.96 17.65 -8.68
C LEU A 104 7.13 17.26 -7.45
N LYS A 105 7.80 16.93 -6.34
CA LYS A 105 7.15 16.60 -5.06
C LYS A 105 6.26 17.74 -4.56
N LYS A 106 6.72 19.00 -4.67
CA LYS A 106 5.94 20.19 -4.29
C LYS A 106 4.70 20.36 -5.16
N LEU A 107 4.84 20.24 -6.48
CA LEU A 107 3.74 20.39 -7.44
C LEU A 107 2.69 19.29 -7.27
N LEU A 108 3.10 18.02 -7.17
CA LEU A 108 2.20 16.90 -6.94
C LEU A 108 1.43 17.03 -5.61
N ARG A 109 2.11 17.48 -4.53
CA ARG A 109 1.43 17.74 -3.25
C ARG A 109 0.37 18.83 -3.37
N LYS A 110 0.66 19.92 -4.11
CA LYS A 110 -0.30 21.01 -4.35
C LYS A 110 -1.54 20.50 -5.10
N ILE A 111 -1.34 19.74 -6.18
CA ILE A 111 -2.44 19.16 -6.97
C ILE A 111 -3.27 18.21 -6.11
N ARG A 112 -2.62 17.32 -5.34
CA ARG A 112 -3.29 16.38 -4.45
C ARG A 112 -4.17 17.10 -3.42
N GLN A 113 -3.65 18.16 -2.79
CA GLN A 113 -4.40 18.93 -1.81
C GLN A 113 -5.65 19.57 -2.43
N ASN A 114 -5.48 20.22 -3.59
CA ASN A 114 -6.60 20.83 -4.31
C ASN A 114 -7.66 19.79 -4.72
N ALA A 115 -7.24 18.61 -5.17
CA ALA A 115 -8.16 17.54 -5.56
C ALA A 115 -8.98 17.01 -4.37
N LEU A 116 -8.38 16.92 -3.18
CA LEU A 116 -9.09 16.48 -1.98
C LEU A 116 -10.12 17.49 -1.50
N GLU A 117 -9.78 18.77 -1.56
CA GLU A 117 -10.70 19.87 -1.25
C GLU A 117 -11.89 19.87 -2.22
N GLU A 118 -11.64 19.80 -3.52
CA GLU A 118 -12.68 19.79 -4.56
C GLU A 118 -13.59 18.57 -4.46
N LEU A 119 -13.03 17.40 -4.14
CA LEU A 119 -13.78 16.15 -4.05
C LEU A 119 -14.37 15.90 -2.64
N TYR A 120 -14.22 16.85 -1.71
CA TYR A 120 -14.64 16.70 -0.31
C TYR A 120 -14.11 15.42 0.35
N LEU A 121 -12.89 15.02 0.00
CA LEU A 121 -12.22 13.84 0.53
C LEU A 121 -11.27 14.23 1.67
N GLU A 122 -11.34 13.53 2.80
CA GLU A 122 -10.34 13.69 3.86
C GLU A 122 -9.03 12.97 3.49
N LEU A 123 -7.92 13.71 3.54
CA LEU A 123 -6.58 13.11 3.56
C LEU A 123 -6.46 12.33 4.86
N LEU A 124 -6.41 10.99 4.78
CA LEU A 124 -5.87 10.25 5.92
C LEU A 124 -4.48 10.80 6.20
N PRO A 125 -4.10 10.98 7.48
CA PRO A 125 -2.74 11.36 7.80
C PRO A 125 -1.83 10.44 7.01
N PRO A 126 -0.82 11.00 6.30
CA PRO A 126 0.11 10.15 5.60
C PRO A 126 0.58 9.13 6.62
N PRO A 127 0.63 7.85 6.25
CA PRO A 127 0.97 6.87 7.24
C PRO A 127 2.34 7.23 7.82
N THR A 128 2.59 6.89 9.09
CA THR A 128 3.64 7.51 9.94
C THR A 128 5.07 7.59 9.35
N TRP A 129 5.35 6.90 8.24
CA TRP A 129 6.60 6.87 7.48
C TRP A 129 6.86 8.03 6.49
N THR A 130 5.99 9.04 6.34
CA THR A 130 6.38 10.25 5.59
C THR A 130 7.22 11.24 6.40
N ARG A 131 7.61 10.88 7.63
CA ARG A 131 8.58 11.63 8.44
C ARG A 131 9.99 11.15 8.13
N VAL A 132 10.49 11.56 6.96
CA VAL A 132 11.93 11.60 6.64
C VAL A 132 12.25 13.03 6.24
#